data_AF-A0A7S1X736-F1
#
_entry.id   AF-A0A7S1X736-F1
#
_cell.length_a   1.000
_cell.length_b   1.000
_cell.length_c   1.000
_cell.angle_alpha   90.00
_cell.angle_beta   90.00
_cell.angle_gamma   90.00
#
_symmetry.space_group_name_H-M   'P 1'
#
loop_
_entity.id
_entity.type
_entity.pdbx_description
1 polymer ?
#
loop_
_entity_poly.entity_id
_entity_poly.type
_entity_poly.pdbx_seq_one_letter_code
_entity_poly.pdbx_strand_id
1 'polypeptide(L)'
;MAKLLAADPQADITMVACLALTQLALRSERASAAVAESRGVDRLLRLLRPGPSQDITRVALGTLLNLSNHTKNCDAVREAGGIPELVRLLTSTKADASTQ
;
A
#
# COMPACT_ATOMS: atom_id res chain seq x y z
N MET A 1 -7.07 19.06 8.71
CA MET A 1 -6.30 17.99 8.01
C MET A 1 -4.93 18.54 7.55
N ALA A 2 -4.19 19.24 8.43
CA ALA A 2 -2.97 19.97 8.04
C ALA A 2 -1.89 19.87 9.14
N LYS A 3 -1.69 18.67 9.69
CA LYS A 3 -0.71 18.44 10.76
C LYS A 3 0.22 17.26 10.45
N LEU A 4 0.59 17.14 9.19
CA LEU A 4 1.44 16.05 8.70
C LEU A 4 2.53 16.56 7.74
N LEU A 5 3.08 17.76 8.02
CA LEU A 5 4.18 18.37 7.26
C LEU A 5 5.42 18.60 8.15
N ALA A 6 5.70 17.63 9.01
CA ALA A 6 6.97 17.52 9.72
C ALA A 6 7.64 16.15 9.46
N ALA A 7 7.23 15.48 8.37
CA ALA A 7 7.79 14.22 7.94
C ALA A 7 8.75 14.47 6.77
N ASP A 8 9.76 13.62 6.68
CA ASP A 8 10.77 13.56 5.62
C ASP A 8 10.18 13.94 4.23
N PRO A 9 10.79 14.86 3.46
CA PRO A 9 10.27 15.26 2.14
C PRO A 9 10.03 14.08 1.19
N GLN A 10 10.78 12.98 1.33
CA GLN A 10 10.58 11.74 0.56
C GLN A 10 9.37 10.94 1.05
N ALA A 11 9.09 10.96 2.36
CA ALA A 11 7.89 10.36 2.95
C ALA A 11 6.63 11.06 2.43
N ASP A 12 6.67 12.39 2.33
CA ASP A 12 5.55 13.19 1.82
C ASP A 12 5.26 12.92 0.34
N ILE A 13 6.29 12.86 -0.51
CA ILE A 13 6.13 12.54 -1.94
C ILE A 13 5.58 11.12 -2.13
N THR A 14 6.09 10.16 -1.35
CA THR A 14 5.63 8.76 -1.40
C THR A 14 4.16 8.64 -1.00
N MET A 15 3.76 9.37 0.05
CA MET A 15 2.37 9.42 0.49
C MET A 15 1.46 10.02 -0.59
N VAL A 16 1.82 11.17 -1.17
CA VAL A 16 1.04 11.82 -2.22
C VAL A 16 0.93 10.92 -3.46
N ALA A 17 2.00 10.23 -3.84
CA ALA A 17 1.98 9.28 -4.95
C ALA A 17 1.03 8.10 -4.69
N CYS A 18 1.04 7.51 -3.48
CA CYS A 18 0.12 6.43 -3.14
C CYS A 18 -1.34 6.89 -3.12
N LEU A 19 -1.61 8.11 -2.64
CA LEU A 19 -2.94 8.71 -2.68
C LEU A 19 -3.41 8.94 -4.12
N ALA A 20 -2.53 9.43 -5.00
CA ALA A 20 -2.85 9.59 -6.42
C ALA A 20 -3.17 8.23 -7.09
N LEU A 21 -2.35 7.21 -6.84
CA LEU A 21 -2.60 5.84 -7.33
C LEU A 21 -3.93 5.28 -6.82
N THR A 22 -4.24 5.53 -5.55
CA THR A 22 -5.53 5.16 -4.94
C THR A 22 -6.70 5.79 -5.68
N GLN A 23 -6.63 7.09 -5.93
CA GLN A 23 -7.69 7.81 -6.63
C GLN A 23 -7.84 7.35 -8.09
N LEU A 24 -6.73 7.06 -8.77
CA LEU A 24 -6.77 6.52 -10.13
C LEU A 24 -7.41 5.13 -10.16
N ALA A 25 -7.02 4.25 -9.24
CA ALA A 25 -7.57 2.90 -9.13
C ALA A 25 -9.08 2.90 -8.81
N LEU A 26 -9.55 3.83 -7.97
CA LEU A 26 -10.97 3.97 -7.62
C LEU A 26 -11.83 4.47 -8.79
N ARG A 27 -11.27 5.32 -9.65
CA ARG A 27 -12.03 6.01 -10.70
C ARG A 27 -12.04 5.27 -12.04
N SER A 28 -11.14 4.32 -12.26
CA SER A 28 -11.05 3.61 -13.53
C SER A 28 -10.42 2.23 -13.40
N GLU A 29 -11.14 1.20 -13.87
CA GLU A 29 -10.58 -0.16 -13.99
C GLU A 29 -9.35 -0.21 -14.90
N ARG A 30 -9.32 0.60 -15.97
CA ARG A 30 -8.16 0.67 -16.87
C ARG A 30 -6.93 1.23 -16.16
N ALA A 31 -7.11 2.26 -15.34
CA ALA A 31 -6.01 2.80 -14.54
C ALA A 31 -5.56 1.80 -13.48
N SER A 32 -6.52 1.13 -12.83
CA SER A 32 -6.26 0.06 -11.86
C SER A 32 -5.43 -1.09 -12.46
N ALA A 33 -5.81 -1.57 -13.65
CA ALA A 33 -5.06 -2.58 -14.39
C ALA A 33 -3.67 -2.07 -14.80
N ALA A 34 -3.56 -0.83 -15.30
CA ALA A 34 -2.27 -0.23 -15.64
C ALA A 34 -1.33 -0.16 -14.44
N VAL A 35 -1.83 0.16 -13.24
CA VAL A 35 -1.00 0.16 -12.01
C VAL A 35 -0.52 -1.24 -11.65
N ALA A 36 -1.37 -2.26 -11.79
CA ALA A 36 -0.98 -3.65 -11.57
C ALA A 36 0.10 -4.11 -12.57
N GLU A 37 -0.08 -3.78 -13.86
CA GLU A 37 0.87 -4.08 -14.94
C GLU A 37 2.22 -3.34 -14.78
N SER A 38 2.20 -2.13 -14.21
CA SER A 38 3.38 -1.26 -14.04
C SER A 38 4.32 -1.68 -12.90
N ARG A 39 4.20 -2.91 -12.36
CA ARG A 39 4.85 -3.32 -11.09
C ARG A 39 4.49 -2.42 -9.91
N GLY A 40 3.34 -1.73 -9.98
CA GLY A 40 2.86 -0.86 -8.91
C GLY A 40 2.60 -1.65 -7.63
N VAL A 41 2.11 -2.88 -7.77
CA VAL A 41 1.91 -3.82 -6.66
C VAL A 41 3.23 -4.13 -5.94
N ASP A 42 4.32 -4.45 -6.67
CA ASP A 42 5.63 -4.71 -6.05
C ASP A 42 6.18 -3.49 -5.29
N ARG A 43 5.92 -2.27 -5.80
CA ARG A 43 6.30 -1.03 -5.13
C ARG A 43 5.48 -0.84 -3.85
N LEU A 44 4.17 -1.04 -3.91
CA LEU A 44 3.29 -0.93 -2.74
C LEU A 44 3.67 -1.97 -1.67
N LEU A 45 3.94 -3.22 -2.04
CA LEU A 45 4.39 -4.26 -1.09
C LEU A 45 5.74 -3.94 -0.44
N ARG A 46 6.65 -3.27 -1.14
CA ARG A 46 7.89 -2.79 -0.52
C ARG A 46 7.65 -1.70 0.52
N LEU A 47 6.62 -0.87 0.34
CA LEU A 47 6.21 0.14 1.32
C LEU A 47 5.56 -0.47 2.57
N LEU A 48 5.21 -1.76 2.55
CA LEU A 48 4.72 -2.49 3.71
C LEU A 48 5.84 -3.08 4.58
N ARG A 49 7.07 -3.09 4.07
CA ARG A 49 8.24 -3.58 4.81
C ARG A 49 8.65 -2.57 5.90
N PRO A 50 9.36 -3.00 6.94
CA PRO A 50 9.84 -2.09 7.98
C PRO A 50 10.66 -0.93 7.38
N GLY A 51 10.37 0.31 7.79
CA GLY A 51 11.09 1.50 7.34
C GLY A 51 10.20 2.73 7.13
N PRO A 52 9.11 2.65 6.34
CA PRO A 52 8.17 3.75 6.15
C PRO A 52 7.35 4.05 7.40
N SER A 53 6.82 5.27 7.49
CA SER A 53 5.92 5.65 8.58
C SER A 53 4.63 4.81 8.55
N GLN A 54 3.97 4.69 9.71
CA GLN A 54 2.69 3.99 9.81
C GLN A 54 1.62 4.60 8.88
N ASP A 55 1.70 5.91 8.62
CA ASP A 55 0.80 6.60 7.70
C ASP A 55 1.00 6.15 6.25
N ILE A 56 2.25 6.06 5.78
CA ILE A 56 2.56 5.54 4.44
C ILE A 56 2.09 4.10 4.31
N THR A 57 2.35 3.28 5.34
CA THR A 57 1.92 1.87 5.36
C THR A 57 0.39 1.76 5.23
N ARG A 58 -0.35 2.58 5.98
CA ARG A 58 -1.83 2.63 5.90
C ARG A 58 -2.32 3.04 4.52
N VAL A 59 -1.73 4.07 3.92
CA VAL A 59 -2.12 4.52 2.58
C VAL A 59 -1.82 3.44 1.54
N ALA A 60 -0.64 2.82 1.59
CA ALA A 60 -0.27 1.74 0.69
C ALA A 60 -1.21 0.52 0.80
N LEU A 61 -1.62 0.15 2.02
CA LEU A 61 -2.64 -0.86 2.25
C LEU A 61 -3.99 -0.47 1.66
N GLY A 62 -4.40 0.79 1.81
CA GLY A 62 -5.61 1.33 1.19
C GLY A 62 -5.58 1.25 -0.34
N THR A 63 -4.42 1.54 -0.94
CA THR A 63 -4.22 1.38 -2.39
C THR A 63 -4.35 -0.09 -2.80
N LEU A 64 -3.67 -1.00 -2.09
CA LEU A 64 -3.72 -2.45 -2.38
C LEU A 64 -5.13 -3.03 -2.22
N LEU A 65 -5.88 -2.59 -1.20
CA LEU A 65 -7.27 -2.98 -0.99
C LEU A 65 -8.12 -2.59 -2.20
N ASN A 66 -7.99 -1.34 -2.67
CA ASN A 66 -8.75 -0.86 -3.82
C ASN A 66 -8.35 -1.56 -5.12
N LEU A 67 -7.05 -1.84 -5.31
CA LEU A 67 -6.60 -2.62 -6.46
C LEU A 67 -7.21 -4.04 -6.43
N SER A 68 -7.33 -4.64 -5.24
CA SER A 68 -7.89 -5.99 -5.04
C SER A 68 -9.40 -6.09 -5.26
N ASN A 69 -10.10 -5.00 -5.59
CA ASN A 69 -11.49 -5.07 -6.05
C ASN A 69 -11.65 -5.69 -7.45
N HIS A 70 -10.55 -5.84 -8.20
CA HIS A 70 -10.56 -6.49 -9.51
C HIS A 70 -9.78 -7.80 -9.47
N THR A 71 -10.39 -8.89 -9.95
CA THR A 71 -9.79 -10.24 -9.95
C THR A 71 -8.43 -10.31 -10.62
N LYS A 72 -8.23 -9.58 -11.74
CA LYS A 72 -6.93 -9.52 -12.44
C LYS A 72 -5.81 -8.93 -11.56
N ASN A 73 -6.15 -7.97 -10.71
CA ASN A 73 -5.18 -7.36 -9.81
C ASN A 73 -4.93 -8.24 -8.58
N CYS A 74 -5.91 -9.05 -8.15
CA CYS A 74 -5.72 -10.04 -7.11
C CYS A 74 -4.64 -11.06 -7.52
N ASP A 75 -4.64 -11.48 -8.78
CA ASP A 75 -3.58 -12.35 -9.31
C ASP A 75 -2.22 -11.66 -9.24
N ALA A 76 -2.13 -10.39 -9.66
CA ALA A 76 -0.90 -9.61 -9.55
C ALA A 76 -0.42 -9.46 -8.08
N VAL A 77 -1.32 -9.22 -7.13
CA VAL A 77 -1.00 -9.15 -5.69
C VAL A 77 -0.50 -10.50 -5.17
N ARG A 78 -1.13 -11.60 -5.59
CA ARG A 78 -0.69 -12.95 -5.22
C ARG A 78 0.69 -13.26 -5.79
N GLU A 79 0.90 -13.01 -7.08
CA GLU A 79 2.16 -13.27 -7.79
C GLU A 79 3.33 -12.44 -7.25
N ALA A 80 3.06 -11.19 -6.85
CA ALA A 80 4.03 -10.31 -6.21
C ALA A 80 4.37 -10.72 -4.75
N GLY A 81 3.77 -11.78 -4.22
CA GLY A 81 3.99 -12.23 -2.85
C GLY A 81 3.27 -11.38 -1.79
N GLY A 82 2.19 -10.70 -2.18
CA GLY A 82 1.44 -9.82 -1.28
C GLY A 82 0.73 -10.55 -0.15
N ILE A 83 0.26 -11.79 -0.37
CA ILE A 83 -0.44 -12.57 0.66
C ILE A 83 0.47 -12.81 1.89
N PRO A 84 1.69 -13.37 1.77
CA PRO A 84 2.62 -13.49 2.89
C PRO A 84 2.91 -12.16 3.60
N GLU A 85 3.07 -11.07 2.87
CA GLU A 85 3.39 -9.75 3.45
C GLU A 85 2.21 -9.17 4.26
N LEU A 86 0.99 -9.30 3.75
CA LEU A 86 -0.23 -8.90 4.45
C LEU A 86 -0.44 -9.75 5.72
N VAL A 87 -0.20 -11.07 5.64
CA VAL A 87 -0.24 -11.95 6.82
C VAL A 87 0.81 -11.54 7.85
N ARG A 88 2.04 -11.22 7.40
CA ARG A 88 3.10 -10.72 8.27
C ARG A 88 2.66 -9.47 9.03
N LEU A 89 2.06 -8.50 8.34
CA LEU A 89 1.54 -7.28 8.98
C LEU A 89 0.47 -7.57 10.04
N LEU A 90 -0.46 -8.50 9.77
CA LEU A 90 -1.47 -8.93 10.76
C LEU A 90 -0.83 -9.59 11.99
N THR A 91 0.29 -10.29 11.82
CA THR A 91 1.02 -10.90 12.95
C THR A 91 1.92 -9.91 13.69
N SER A 92 2.54 -8.95 13.01
CA SER A 92 3.36 -7.91 13.64
C SER A 92 2.53 -6.94 14.46
N THR A 93 1.34 -6.55 13.98
CA THR A 93 0.42 -5.68 14.74
C THR A 93 -0.12 -6.32 16.02
N LYS A 94 -0.10 -7.66 16.11
CA LYS A 94 -0.49 -8.39 17.32
C LYS A 94 0.65 -8.53 18.33
N ALA A 95 1.91 -8.45 17.87
CA ALA A 95 3.08 -8.51 18.76
C ALA A 95 3.24 -7.23 19.61
N ASP A 96 2.77 -6.07 19.12
CA ASP A 96 2.80 -4.81 19.87
C ASP A 96 1.66 -4.66 20.89
N ALA A 97 0.72 -5.63 20.96
CA ALA A 97 -0.33 -5.66 21.98
C ALA A 97 0.04 -6.51 23.20
N SER A 98 1.29 -6.98 23.30
CA SER A 98 1.74 -7.85 24.40
C SER A 98 3.20 -7.62 24.76
N THR A 99 3.62 -6.38 25.05
CA THR A 99 4.80 -6.12 25.88
C THR A 99 4.66 -4.78 26.60
N GLN A 100 4.39 -4.88 27.92
CA GLN A 100 4.50 -3.90 29.01
C GLN A 100 3.62 -2.64 29.03
#